data_AF-A0A8D8IWR6-F1
#
_entry.id   AF-A0A8D8IWR6-F1
#
_cell.length_a   1.000
_cell.length_b   1.000
_cell.length_c   1.000
_cell.angle_alpha   90.00
_cell.angle_beta   90.00
_cell.angle_gamma   90.00
#
_symmetry.space_group_name_H-M   'P 1'
#
loop_
_entity.id
_entity.type
_entity.pdbx_description
1 polymer ?
#
loop_
_entity_poly.entity_id
_entity_poly.type
_entity_poly.pdbx_seq_one_letter_code
_entity_poly.pdbx_strand_id
1 'polypeptide(L)'
;VQSTMKLLLLVIAQIFRAIVAEDRHVVVYKSPAEVYSECRQYLGYHGQRPLYYPPEPCENYCGAVLSRLWDFSRGTLEMIRGTRYFNYSVPAEEYLGRCEQCIQRVRDTVPLWDQCGRVDAHYECYAQNASVNFDRMYYFLKTPLQHQRVARDCVDILQVKDCQLGEIVREGLLARPEGRCLVRCFLIREKLYSEAIGVDWFRAVMESNQARDHREVRERARHCVARLQREFSDRCTLAARIGAECFGEGFWKVIEGSFKGVTSY
;
A
#
# COMPACT_ATOMS: atom_id res chain seq x y z
N VAL A 1 28.26 -39.17 -14.40
CA VAL A 1 27.98 -38.61 -13.05
C VAL A 1 28.42 -37.15 -12.92
N GLN A 2 29.64 -36.78 -13.34
CA GLN A 2 30.14 -35.40 -13.17
C GLN A 2 29.48 -34.36 -14.10
N SER A 3 29.11 -34.74 -15.34
CA SER A 3 28.37 -33.85 -16.25
C SER A 3 26.90 -33.65 -15.86
N THR A 4 26.24 -34.68 -15.33
CA THR A 4 24.84 -34.59 -14.88
C THR A 4 24.70 -33.70 -13.65
N MET A 5 25.70 -33.70 -12.76
CA MET A 5 25.74 -32.82 -11.59
C MET A 5 25.94 -31.34 -11.97
N LYS A 6 26.76 -31.05 -12.99
CA LYS A 6 26.94 -29.67 -13.51
C LYS A 6 25.67 -29.13 -14.16
N LEU A 7 24.95 -29.97 -14.92
CA LEU A 7 23.69 -29.58 -15.56
C LEU A 7 22.61 -29.28 -14.52
N LEU A 8 22.51 -30.09 -13.47
CA LEU A 8 21.57 -29.89 -12.37
C LEU A 8 21.84 -28.57 -11.63
N LEU A 9 23.10 -28.26 -11.34
CA LEU A 9 23.50 -27.01 -10.68
C LEU A 9 23.20 -25.77 -11.54
N LEU A 10 23.37 -25.85 -12.86
CA LEU A 10 23.01 -24.78 -13.79
C LEU A 10 21.50 -24.55 -13.84
N VAL A 11 20.70 -25.62 -13.87
CA VAL A 11 19.23 -25.54 -13.83
C VAL A 11 18.76 -24.96 -12.50
N ILE A 12 19.32 -25.41 -11.37
CA ILE A 12 19.02 -24.86 -10.05
C ILE A 12 19.39 -23.38 -9.99
N ALA A 13 20.57 -22.97 -10.47
CA ALA A 13 20.99 -21.57 -10.50
C ALA A 13 20.08 -20.69 -11.39
N GLN A 14 19.59 -21.22 -12.51
CA GLN A 14 18.63 -20.54 -13.39
C GLN A 14 17.27 -20.37 -12.70
N ILE A 15 16.79 -21.42 -12.01
CA ILE A 15 15.55 -21.39 -11.22
C ILE A 15 15.68 -20.37 -10.07
N PHE A 16 16.78 -20.38 -9.31
CA PHE A 16 17.03 -19.41 -8.26
C PHE A 16 17.12 -17.98 -8.80
N ARG A 17 17.75 -17.75 -9.96
CA ARG A 17 17.76 -16.42 -10.60
C ARG A 17 16.36 -15.96 -11.01
N ALA A 18 15.53 -16.85 -11.55
CA ALA A 18 14.15 -16.55 -11.88
C ALA A 18 13.31 -16.21 -10.64
N ILE A 19 13.47 -16.98 -9.55
CA ILE A 19 12.78 -16.74 -8.27
C ILE A 19 13.24 -15.42 -7.64
N VAL A 20 14.54 -15.12 -7.65
CA VAL A 20 15.08 -13.87 -7.07
C VAL A 20 14.72 -12.63 -7.92
N ALA A 21 14.55 -12.77 -9.23
CA ALA A 21 14.06 -11.69 -10.09
C ALA A 21 12.57 -11.39 -9.86
N GLU A 22 11.76 -12.42 -9.57
CA GLU A 22 10.35 -12.28 -9.19
C GLU A 22 10.20 -11.48 -7.87
N ASP A 23 11.17 -11.55 -6.95
CA ASP A 23 11.06 -11.10 -5.55
C ASP A 23 11.42 -9.63 -5.26
N ARG A 24 11.90 -8.86 -6.24
CA ARG A 24 12.25 -7.43 -6.01
C ARG A 24 11.05 -6.50 -5.79
N HIS A 25 9.82 -6.98 -5.94
CA HIS A 25 8.60 -6.17 -5.74
C HIS A 25 7.68 -6.77 -4.67
N VAL A 26 8.29 -7.50 -3.71
CA VAL A 26 7.60 -8.08 -2.57
C VAL A 26 6.82 -7.01 -1.81
N VAL A 27 5.55 -7.34 -1.60
CA VAL A 27 4.65 -6.69 -0.67
C VAL A 27 5.31 -6.68 0.71
N VAL A 28 5.58 -5.50 1.25
CA VAL A 28 6.21 -5.39 2.56
C VAL A 28 5.13 -5.54 3.63
N TYR A 29 5.38 -6.41 4.59
CA TYR A 29 4.59 -6.53 5.81
C TYR A 29 5.46 -6.10 6.98
N LYS A 30 4.89 -5.30 7.88
CA LYS A 30 5.52 -4.92 9.15
C LYS A 30 4.53 -4.99 10.29
N SER A 31 4.99 -5.40 11.46
CA SER A 31 4.24 -5.26 12.71
C SER A 31 4.50 -3.88 13.35
N PRO A 32 3.62 -3.39 14.24
CA PRO A 32 3.91 -2.19 15.01
C PRO A 32 5.23 -2.28 15.78
N ALA A 33 5.57 -3.47 16.31
CA ALA A 33 6.83 -3.74 16.98
C ALA A 33 8.05 -3.40 16.11
N GLU A 34 8.05 -3.85 14.85
CA GLU A 34 9.12 -3.59 13.90
C GLU A 34 9.20 -2.10 13.53
N VAL A 35 8.04 -1.45 13.32
CA VAL A 35 7.97 -0.01 13.02
C VAL A 35 8.57 0.81 14.17
N TYR A 36 8.20 0.52 15.42
CA TYR A 36 8.76 1.23 16.57
C TYR A 36 10.25 0.93 16.75
N SER A 37 10.70 -0.30 16.46
CA SER A 37 12.12 -0.65 16.47
C SER A 37 12.93 0.22 15.48
N GLU A 38 12.44 0.40 14.25
CA GLU A 38 13.05 1.29 13.27
C GLU A 38 13.04 2.76 13.73
N CYS A 39 11.92 3.22 14.28
CA CYS A 39 11.82 4.58 14.80
C CYS A 39 12.82 4.90 15.91
N ARG A 40 13.03 3.97 16.84
CA ARG A 40 14.05 4.14 17.88
C ARG A 40 15.45 4.26 17.29
N GLN A 41 15.75 3.53 16.22
CA GLN A 41 17.03 3.67 15.51
C GLN A 41 17.16 5.05 14.87
N TYR A 42 16.11 5.53 14.18
CA TYR A 42 16.13 6.85 13.55
C TYR A 42 16.24 8.01 14.55
N LEU A 43 15.63 7.85 15.73
CA LEU A 43 15.66 8.86 16.80
C LEU A 43 16.93 8.79 17.66
N GLY A 44 17.84 7.85 17.38
CA GLY A 44 19.09 7.71 18.14
C GLY A 44 18.88 7.17 19.56
N TYR A 45 17.77 6.48 19.82
CA TYR A 45 17.53 5.82 21.10
C TYR A 45 18.37 4.55 21.20
N HIS A 46 19.56 4.68 21.80
CA HIS A 46 20.47 3.57 22.04
C HIS A 46 20.12 2.85 23.34
N GLY A 47 19.31 1.80 23.24
CA GLY A 47 18.94 0.94 24.37
C GLY A 47 17.75 0.04 24.06
N GLN A 48 17.74 -1.17 24.61
CA GLN A 48 16.57 -2.06 24.52
C GLN A 48 15.54 -1.63 25.59
N ARG A 49 14.65 -0.69 25.26
CA ARG A 49 13.40 -0.56 26.01
C ARG A 49 12.52 -1.76 25.67
N PRO A 50 11.94 -2.46 26.67
CA PRO A 50 11.00 -3.55 26.42
C PRO A 50 9.83 -3.06 25.55
N LEU A 51 9.39 -3.89 24.61
CA LEU A 51 8.27 -3.62 23.70
C LEU A 51 6.95 -3.24 24.40
N TYR A 52 6.83 -3.54 25.70
CA TYR A 52 5.67 -3.26 26.53
C TYR A 52 5.68 -1.88 27.21
N TYR A 53 6.74 -1.09 27.04
CA TYR A 53 6.77 0.28 27.54
C TYR A 53 6.03 1.21 26.56
N PRO A 54 5.24 2.19 27.04
CA PRO A 54 4.57 3.13 26.15
C PRO A 54 5.61 3.88 25.29
N PRO A 55 5.38 3.98 23.96
CA PRO A 55 6.25 4.76 23.09
C PRO A 55 6.30 6.24 23.51
N GLU A 56 7.46 6.87 23.39
CA GLU A 56 7.58 8.32 23.56
C GLU A 56 6.79 9.07 22.46
N PRO A 57 6.34 10.31 22.67
CA PRO A 57 5.52 11.05 21.70
C PRO A 57 6.11 11.10 20.28
N CYS A 58 7.44 11.25 20.16
CA CYS A 58 8.09 11.25 18.84
C CYS A 58 8.30 9.84 18.25
N GLU A 59 8.29 8.77 19.06
CA GLU A 59 8.19 7.40 18.52
C GLU A 59 6.84 7.18 17.86
N ASN A 60 5.75 7.67 18.48
CA ASN A 60 4.41 7.64 17.91
C ASN A 60 4.32 8.45 16.61
N TYR A 61 4.89 9.65 16.58
CA TYR A 61 4.99 10.45 15.35
C TYR A 61 5.74 9.72 14.24
N CYS A 62 6.94 9.21 14.53
CA CYS A 62 7.71 8.45 13.57
C CYS A 62 6.94 7.22 13.06
N GLY A 63 6.30 6.47 13.97
CA GLY A 63 5.52 5.28 13.62
C GLY A 63 4.35 5.60 12.70
N ALA A 64 3.64 6.71 12.96
CA ALA A 64 2.57 7.21 12.11
C ALA A 64 3.06 7.65 10.72
N VAL A 65 4.23 8.30 10.65
CA VAL A 65 4.84 8.73 9.38
C VAL A 65 5.30 7.52 8.56
N LEU A 66 6.05 6.61 9.18
CA LEU A 66 6.54 5.39 8.53
C LEU A 66 5.35 4.57 8.02
N SER A 67 4.35 4.35 8.86
CA SER A 67 3.16 3.55 8.53
C SER A 67 2.16 4.26 7.61
N ARG A 68 2.45 5.49 7.16
CA ARG A 68 1.59 6.33 6.30
C ARG A 68 0.20 6.55 6.88
N LEU A 69 0.14 6.66 8.20
CA LEU A 69 -1.04 7.05 8.95
C LEU A 69 -1.15 8.56 9.11
N TRP A 70 -0.04 9.30 9.06
CA TRP A 70 -0.08 10.74 9.22
C TRP A 70 -0.43 11.46 7.91
N ASP A 71 -1.52 12.22 7.91
CA ASP A 71 -1.84 13.17 6.85
C ASP A 71 -1.19 14.52 7.19
N PHE A 72 -0.10 14.84 6.48
CA PHE A 72 0.62 16.10 6.63
C PHE A 72 -0.21 17.33 6.27
N SER A 73 -1.18 17.20 5.34
CA SER A 73 -2.01 18.32 4.89
C SER A 73 -3.07 18.68 5.92
N ARG A 74 -3.60 17.68 6.62
CA ARG A 74 -4.65 17.85 7.63
C ARG A 74 -4.12 17.90 9.06
N GLY A 75 -2.87 17.47 9.28
CA GLY A 75 -2.27 17.34 10.60
C GLY A 75 -3.07 16.41 11.50
N THR A 76 -3.45 15.24 10.98
CA THR A 76 -4.26 14.22 11.66
C THR A 76 -3.84 12.81 11.27
N LEU A 77 -4.14 11.84 12.14
CA LEU A 77 -4.07 10.42 11.78
C LEU A 77 -5.24 10.03 10.87
N GLU A 78 -4.93 9.27 9.82
CA GLU A 78 -5.86 8.67 8.88
C GLU A 78 -6.58 7.51 9.56
N MET A 79 -7.77 7.80 10.11
CA MET A 79 -8.50 6.87 10.97
C MET A 79 -8.75 5.51 10.32
N ILE A 80 -9.08 5.49 9.03
CA ILE A 80 -9.39 4.25 8.28
C ILE A 80 -8.14 3.38 8.09
N ARG A 81 -6.94 3.98 8.05
CA ARG A 81 -5.70 3.21 8.02
C ARG A 81 -5.27 2.80 9.43
N GLY A 82 -5.53 3.67 10.41
CA GLY A 82 -5.22 3.43 11.82
C GLY A 82 -5.99 2.24 12.39
N THR A 83 -7.26 2.09 12.01
CA THR A 83 -8.18 1.03 12.46
C THR A 83 -7.66 -0.39 12.28
N ARG A 84 -6.70 -0.65 11.39
CA ARG A 84 -6.09 -1.98 11.27
C ARG A 84 -5.28 -2.38 12.50
N TYR A 85 -4.68 -1.41 13.18
CA TYR A 85 -3.78 -1.64 14.32
C TYR A 85 -4.53 -1.93 15.62
N PHE A 86 -5.82 -1.63 15.65
CA PHE A 86 -6.62 -1.60 16.85
C PHE A 86 -7.64 -2.75 16.88
N ASN A 87 -7.69 -3.46 18.01
CA ASN A 87 -8.76 -4.39 18.33
C ASN A 87 -9.82 -3.63 19.13
N TYR A 88 -11.02 -3.50 18.57
CA TYR A 88 -12.12 -2.76 19.19
C TYR A 88 -12.79 -3.55 20.31
N SER A 89 -13.13 -2.85 21.38
CA SER A 89 -13.97 -3.37 22.46
C SER A 89 -15.47 -3.12 22.23
N VAL A 90 -15.83 -2.31 21.22
CA VAL A 90 -17.20 -1.90 20.87
C VAL A 90 -17.43 -2.01 19.35
N PRO A 91 -18.68 -1.95 18.85
CA PRO A 91 -18.95 -1.91 17.41
C PRO A 91 -18.20 -0.75 16.71
N ALA A 92 -17.72 -1.01 15.50
CA ALA A 92 -16.81 -0.11 14.78
C ALA A 92 -17.38 1.31 14.57
N GLU A 93 -18.67 1.45 14.29
CA GLU A 93 -19.33 2.75 14.06
C GLU A 93 -19.31 3.63 15.31
N GLU A 94 -19.62 3.05 16.46
CA GLU A 94 -19.59 3.73 17.75
C GLU A 94 -18.16 4.12 18.14
N TYR A 95 -17.20 3.23 17.92
CA TYR A 95 -15.77 3.51 18.13
C TYR A 95 -15.30 4.70 17.30
N LEU A 96 -15.61 4.69 16.00
CA LEU A 96 -15.18 5.71 15.05
C LEU A 96 -15.78 7.08 15.41
N GLY A 97 -17.07 7.13 15.78
CA GLY A 97 -17.73 8.37 16.19
C GLY A 97 -17.08 9.01 17.44
N ARG A 98 -16.73 8.19 18.44
CA ARG A 98 -16.03 8.67 19.65
C ARG A 98 -14.61 9.16 19.33
N CYS A 99 -13.87 8.42 18.48
CA CYS A 99 -12.52 8.81 18.06
C CYS A 99 -12.53 10.12 17.27
N GLU A 100 -13.50 10.32 16.36
CA GLU A 100 -13.62 11.53 15.53
C GLU A 100 -13.78 12.78 16.41
N GLN A 101 -14.63 12.71 17.44
CA GLN A 101 -14.81 13.81 18.40
C GLN A 101 -13.54 14.11 19.20
N CYS A 102 -12.84 13.07 19.66
CA CYS A 102 -11.59 13.23 20.40
C CYS A 102 -10.50 13.87 19.54
N ILE A 103 -10.30 13.36 18.32
CA ILE A 103 -9.34 13.88 17.34
C ILE A 103 -9.63 15.34 17.00
N GLN A 104 -10.91 15.71 16.84
CA GLN A 104 -11.27 17.10 16.59
C GLN A 104 -10.82 18.02 17.74
N ARG A 105 -11.02 17.60 19.00
CA ARG A 105 -10.51 18.38 20.15
C ARG A 105 -9.00 18.54 20.12
N VAL A 106 -8.25 17.47 19.81
CA VAL A 106 -6.78 17.54 19.70
C VAL A 106 -6.36 18.52 18.60
N ARG A 107 -7.08 18.56 17.48
CA ARG A 107 -6.79 19.51 16.39
C ARG A 107 -6.97 20.97 16.83
N ASP A 108 -7.91 21.23 17.73
CA ASP A 108 -8.24 22.56 18.23
C ASP A 108 -7.31 22.99 19.39
N THR A 109 -6.77 22.05 20.17
CA THR A 109 -6.01 22.36 21.39
C THR A 109 -4.49 22.20 21.28
N VAL A 110 -4.00 21.25 20.46
CA VAL A 110 -2.56 21.00 20.31
C VAL A 110 -2.04 21.74 19.08
N PRO A 111 -1.05 22.63 19.17
CA PRO A 111 -0.59 23.41 18.01
C PRO A 111 -0.09 22.56 16.84
N LEU A 112 -0.17 23.09 15.61
CA LEU A 112 0.33 22.39 14.41
C LEU A 112 1.86 22.20 14.40
N TRP A 113 2.62 23.01 15.12
CA TRP A 113 4.08 22.86 15.18
C TRP A 113 4.51 21.73 16.11
N ASP A 114 3.68 21.33 17.08
CA ASP A 114 3.94 20.20 17.98
C ASP A 114 3.45 18.89 17.36
N GLN A 115 4.16 18.43 16.33
CA GLN A 115 3.80 17.24 15.59
C GLN A 115 3.87 15.96 16.46
N CYS A 116 4.85 15.87 17.36
CA CYS A 116 4.99 14.74 18.26
C CYS A 116 3.85 14.68 19.27
N GLY A 117 3.60 15.75 20.02
CA GLY A 117 2.51 15.80 21.00
C GLY A 117 1.14 15.64 20.35
N ARG A 118 0.95 16.18 19.13
CA ARG A 118 -0.30 16.04 18.40
C ARG A 118 -0.57 14.59 18.00
N VAL A 119 0.41 13.88 17.42
CA VAL A 119 0.22 12.46 17.08
C VAL A 119 0.00 11.62 18.33
N ASP A 120 0.75 11.87 19.39
CA ASP A 120 0.61 11.18 20.67
C ASP A 120 -0.81 11.31 21.23
N ALA A 121 -1.35 12.52 21.29
CA ALA A 121 -2.73 12.78 21.70
C ALA A 121 -3.77 12.11 20.77
N HIS A 122 -3.49 11.94 19.48
CA HIS A 122 -4.37 11.15 18.60
C HIS A 122 -4.31 9.66 18.96
N TYR A 123 -3.14 9.10 19.25
CA TYR A 123 -3.00 7.70 19.70
C TYR A 123 -3.76 7.46 21.01
N GLU A 124 -3.75 8.41 21.94
CA GLU A 124 -4.56 8.34 23.17
C GLU A 124 -6.06 8.26 22.87
N CYS A 125 -6.56 9.04 21.90
CA CYS A 125 -7.96 8.95 21.47
C CYS A 125 -8.34 7.54 21.02
N TYR A 126 -7.45 6.85 20.30
CA TYR A 126 -7.67 5.46 19.86
C TYR A 126 -7.54 4.46 21.00
N ALA A 127 -6.54 4.64 21.87
CA ALA A 127 -6.23 3.73 22.98
C ALA A 127 -7.32 3.72 24.07
N GLN A 128 -8.08 4.80 24.22
CA GLN A 128 -9.21 4.85 25.16
C GLN A 128 -10.29 3.80 24.88
N ASN A 129 -10.41 3.30 23.65
CA ASN A 129 -11.49 2.40 23.25
C ASN A 129 -11.01 1.17 22.45
N ALA A 130 -9.69 0.95 22.36
CA ALA A 130 -9.10 -0.18 21.66
C ALA A 130 -7.71 -0.55 22.18
N SER A 131 -7.30 -1.79 21.93
CA SER A 131 -5.93 -2.26 22.18
C SER A 131 -5.14 -2.40 20.88
N VAL A 132 -3.83 -2.16 20.93
CA VAL A 132 -2.93 -2.40 19.79
C VAL A 132 -2.38 -3.82 19.86
N ASN A 133 -2.45 -4.57 18.76
CA ASN A 133 -1.69 -5.81 18.64
C ASN A 133 -0.33 -5.50 18.00
N PHE A 134 0.72 -5.51 18.83
CA PHE A 134 2.07 -5.14 18.42
C PHE A 134 2.77 -6.17 17.53
N ASP A 135 2.31 -7.42 17.52
CA ASP A 135 2.92 -8.52 16.76
C ASP A 135 2.20 -8.79 15.44
N ARG A 136 0.99 -8.25 15.27
CA ARG A 136 0.21 -8.45 14.05
C ARG A 136 0.90 -7.80 12.85
N MET A 137 1.08 -8.57 11.79
CA MET A 137 1.66 -8.09 10.53
C MET A 137 0.63 -7.33 9.71
N TYR A 138 1.02 -6.16 9.20
CA TYR A 138 0.18 -5.32 8.35
C TYR A 138 0.86 -4.99 7.04
N TYR A 139 0.05 -4.86 5.99
CA TYR A 139 0.53 -4.40 4.69
C TYR A 139 1.07 -2.96 4.81
N PHE A 140 2.32 -2.76 4.41
CA PHE A 140 2.98 -1.47 4.45
C PHE A 140 2.82 -0.77 3.10
N LEU A 141 2.21 0.41 3.12
CA LEU A 141 1.90 1.17 1.91
C LEU A 141 3.20 1.60 1.21
N LYS A 142 3.24 1.43 -0.11
CA LYS A 142 4.38 1.85 -0.91
C LYS A 142 4.43 3.36 -1.05
N THR A 143 5.64 3.87 -1.25
CA THR A 143 5.86 5.29 -1.56
C THR A 143 5.62 5.55 -3.05
N PRO A 144 5.37 6.80 -3.47
CA PRO A 144 5.30 7.15 -4.89
C PRO A 144 6.54 6.71 -5.67
N LEU A 145 7.73 6.82 -5.09
CA LEU A 145 8.98 6.35 -5.70
C LEU A 145 9.03 4.83 -5.86
N GLN A 146 8.49 4.08 -4.90
CA GLN A 146 8.38 2.62 -4.99
C GLN A 146 7.41 2.21 -6.09
N HIS A 147 6.27 2.89 -6.23
CA HIS A 147 5.36 2.63 -7.35
C HIS A 147 5.98 3.02 -8.70
N GLN A 148 6.68 4.16 -8.79
CA GLN A 148 7.42 4.54 -10.01
C GLN A 148 8.47 3.51 -10.39
N ARG A 149 9.17 2.92 -9.41
CA ARG A 149 10.10 1.81 -9.67
C ARG A 149 9.36 0.62 -10.28
N VAL A 150 8.24 0.18 -9.71
CA VAL A 150 7.43 -0.92 -10.27
C VAL A 150 6.92 -0.58 -11.69
N ALA A 151 6.51 0.66 -11.93
CA ALA A 151 6.12 1.11 -13.26
C ALA A 151 7.27 1.03 -14.26
N ARG A 152 8.49 1.45 -13.87
CA ARG A 152 9.70 1.33 -14.70
C ARG A 152 10.06 -0.12 -14.97
N ASP A 153 10.00 -0.99 -13.97
CA ASP A 153 10.24 -2.42 -14.15
C ASP A 153 9.25 -3.02 -15.17
N CYS A 154 8.00 -2.56 -15.19
CA CYS A 154 7.02 -2.99 -16.18
C CYS A 154 7.29 -2.47 -17.61
N VAL A 155 7.82 -1.25 -17.74
CA VAL A 155 8.30 -0.70 -19.02
C VAL A 155 9.43 -1.57 -19.57
N ASP A 156 10.39 -1.94 -18.72
CA ASP A 156 11.53 -2.77 -19.08
C ASP A 156 11.11 -4.19 -19.46
N ILE A 157 10.24 -4.83 -18.66
CA ILE A 157 9.71 -6.18 -18.91
C ILE A 157 8.96 -6.25 -20.24
N LEU A 158 8.12 -5.25 -20.53
CA LEU A 158 7.34 -5.18 -21.76
C LEU A 158 8.11 -4.56 -22.92
N GLN A 159 9.38 -4.18 -22.70
CA GLN A 159 10.28 -3.60 -23.69
C GLN A 159 9.68 -2.38 -24.40
N VAL A 160 8.92 -1.57 -23.66
CA VAL A 160 8.31 -0.33 -24.18
C VAL A 160 9.40 0.73 -24.25
N LYS A 161 9.61 1.31 -25.43
CA LYS A 161 10.61 2.38 -25.62
C LYS A 161 10.16 3.67 -24.94
N ASP A 162 11.08 4.48 -24.43
CA ASP A 162 10.75 5.73 -23.73
C ASP A 162 9.87 6.69 -24.54
N CYS A 163 10.17 6.88 -25.83
CA CYS A 163 9.34 7.72 -26.71
C CYS A 163 7.90 7.18 -26.83
N GLN A 164 7.76 5.85 -26.91
CA GLN A 164 6.46 5.19 -26.98
C GLN A 164 5.71 5.30 -25.65
N LEU A 165 6.42 5.19 -24.52
CA LEU A 165 5.84 5.38 -23.19
C LEU A 165 5.28 6.80 -23.03
N GLY A 166 6.02 7.82 -23.48
CA GLY A 166 5.56 9.21 -23.47
C GLY A 166 4.25 9.39 -24.24
N GLU A 167 4.11 8.79 -25.42
CA GLU A 167 2.86 8.80 -26.18
C GLU A 167 1.72 8.07 -25.45
N ILE A 168 1.97 6.88 -24.92
CA ILE A 168 0.98 6.10 -24.17
C ILE A 168 0.46 6.89 -22.97
N VAL A 169 1.35 7.52 -22.20
CA VAL A 169 0.98 8.32 -21.03
C VAL A 169 0.19 9.57 -21.43
N ARG A 170 0.58 10.24 -22.52
CA ARG A 170 -0.12 11.43 -23.03
C ARG A 170 -1.53 11.12 -23.52
N GLU A 171 -1.72 10.00 -24.21
CA GLU A 171 -3.03 9.58 -24.73
C GLU A 171 -3.90 8.89 -23.68
N GLY A 172 -3.28 8.42 -22.60
CA GLY A 172 -3.92 7.70 -21.51
C GLY A 172 -3.64 6.21 -21.57
N LEU A 173 -3.36 5.62 -20.41
CA LEU A 173 -2.95 4.22 -20.27
C LEU A 173 -3.99 3.23 -20.81
N LEU A 174 -5.27 3.60 -20.86
CA LEU A 174 -6.34 2.74 -21.39
C LEU A 174 -6.55 2.88 -22.90
N ALA A 175 -6.00 3.92 -23.54
CA ALA A 175 -6.26 4.21 -24.96
C ALA A 175 -5.60 3.17 -25.86
N ARG A 176 -4.35 2.80 -25.56
CA ARG A 176 -3.55 1.87 -26.37
C ARG A 176 -3.45 0.46 -25.74
N PRO A 177 -3.38 -0.62 -26.53
CA PRO A 177 -3.16 -1.98 -26.02
C PRO A 177 -1.92 -2.12 -25.12
N GLU A 178 -0.82 -1.46 -25.50
CA GLU A 178 0.44 -1.47 -24.76
C GLU A 178 0.29 -0.82 -23.39
N GLY A 179 -0.45 0.29 -23.31
CA GLY A 179 -0.81 0.93 -22.05
C GLY A 179 -1.61 0.01 -21.14
N ARG A 180 -2.60 -0.72 -21.69
CA ARG A 180 -3.39 -1.70 -20.93
C ARG A 180 -2.51 -2.84 -20.40
N CYS A 181 -1.53 -3.29 -21.17
CA CYS A 181 -0.57 -4.29 -20.70
C CYS A 181 0.41 -3.76 -19.64
N LEU A 182 0.84 -2.49 -19.72
CA LEU A 182 1.62 -1.83 -18.67
C LEU A 182 0.84 -1.80 -17.36
N VAL A 183 -0.44 -1.43 -17.40
CA VAL A 183 -1.32 -1.46 -16.21
C VAL A 183 -1.45 -2.88 -15.66
N ARG A 184 -1.69 -3.89 -16.52
CA ARG A 184 -1.74 -5.29 -16.08
C ARG A 184 -0.44 -5.71 -15.37
N CYS A 185 0.72 -5.41 -15.96
CA CYS A 185 2.01 -5.70 -15.35
C CYS A 185 2.12 -5.05 -13.97
N PHE A 186 1.79 -3.74 -13.89
CA PHE A 186 1.84 -2.99 -12.64
C PHE A 186 0.98 -3.65 -11.56
N LEU A 187 -0.28 -3.97 -11.86
CA LEU A 187 -1.19 -4.62 -10.91
C LEU A 187 -0.68 -5.99 -10.43
N ILE A 188 -0.07 -6.78 -11.30
CA ILE A 188 0.51 -8.09 -10.93
C ILE A 188 1.73 -7.91 -10.03
N ARG A 189 2.62 -6.99 -10.39
CA ARG A 189 3.86 -6.72 -9.64
C ARG A 189 3.58 -6.02 -8.30
N GLU A 190 2.52 -5.24 -8.22
CA GLU A 190 1.96 -4.71 -6.97
C GLU A 190 1.20 -5.77 -6.15
N LYS A 191 1.03 -6.98 -6.70
CA LYS A 191 0.21 -8.07 -6.11
C LYS A 191 -1.21 -7.63 -5.76
N LEU A 192 -1.75 -6.70 -6.55
CA LEU A 192 -3.14 -6.23 -6.48
C LEU A 192 -4.05 -7.04 -7.40
N TYR A 193 -3.46 -7.78 -8.33
CA TYR A 193 -4.15 -8.65 -9.25
C TYR A 193 -3.33 -9.93 -9.50
N SER A 194 -3.99 -11.06 -9.61
CA SER A 194 -3.44 -12.27 -10.22
C SER A 194 -4.49 -12.93 -11.11
N GLU A 195 -4.05 -13.72 -12.08
CA GLU A 195 -4.98 -14.43 -12.97
C GLU A 195 -5.77 -15.52 -12.24
N ALA A 196 -5.19 -16.12 -11.20
CA ALA A 196 -5.79 -17.22 -10.46
C ALA A 196 -6.82 -16.76 -9.42
N ILE A 197 -6.52 -15.67 -8.70
CA ILE A 197 -7.32 -15.20 -7.56
C ILE A 197 -8.15 -13.96 -7.94
N GLY A 198 -7.81 -13.33 -9.07
CA GLY A 198 -8.35 -12.02 -9.43
C GLY A 198 -7.74 -10.95 -8.56
N VAL A 199 -8.58 -10.06 -8.04
CA VAL A 199 -8.16 -8.84 -7.36
C VAL A 199 -7.94 -9.03 -5.86
N ASP A 200 -6.84 -8.48 -5.34
CA ASP A 200 -6.64 -8.25 -3.90
C ASP A 200 -7.29 -6.92 -3.47
N TRP A 201 -8.58 -7.00 -3.15
CA TRP A 201 -9.39 -5.85 -2.75
C TRP A 201 -8.90 -5.18 -1.48
N PHE A 202 -8.38 -5.97 -0.55
CA PHE A 202 -7.94 -5.43 0.73
C PHE A 202 -6.79 -4.46 0.48
N ARG A 203 -5.78 -4.87 -0.30
CA ARG A 203 -4.65 -3.99 -0.62
C ARG A 203 -5.07 -2.79 -1.47
N ALA A 204 -5.95 -2.97 -2.45
CA ALA A 204 -6.37 -1.85 -3.29
C ALA A 204 -7.14 -0.77 -2.52
N VAL A 205 -8.00 -1.15 -1.56
CA VAL A 205 -8.66 -0.20 -0.65
C VAL A 205 -7.65 0.51 0.24
N MET A 206 -6.62 -0.19 0.71
CA MET A 206 -5.57 0.42 1.52
C MET A 206 -4.76 1.47 0.73
N GLU A 207 -4.43 1.18 -0.53
CA GLU A 207 -3.68 2.09 -1.41
C GLU A 207 -4.50 3.32 -1.83
N SER A 208 -5.82 3.15 -2.06
CA SER A 208 -6.69 4.22 -2.56
C SER A 208 -7.00 5.31 -1.52
N ASN A 209 -6.76 5.05 -0.23
CA ASN A 209 -7.24 5.86 0.88
C ASN A 209 -8.77 6.06 0.90
N GLN A 210 -9.54 5.20 0.22
CA GLN A 210 -10.98 5.36 0.09
C GLN A 210 -11.78 4.44 1.03
N ALA A 211 -12.65 5.11 1.80
CA ALA A 211 -13.89 4.66 2.42
C ALA A 211 -13.88 4.01 3.81
N ARG A 212 -14.87 4.48 4.60
CA ARG A 212 -15.19 4.15 5.99
C ARG A 212 -15.82 2.76 6.17
N ASP A 213 -16.35 2.14 5.10
CA ASP A 213 -16.92 0.79 5.13
C ASP A 213 -16.26 -0.15 4.11
N HIS A 214 -15.38 -1.01 4.61
CA HIS A 214 -14.65 -1.99 3.81
C HIS A 214 -15.55 -3.09 3.21
N ARG A 215 -16.75 -3.31 3.77
CA ARG A 215 -17.66 -4.38 3.32
C ARG A 215 -18.38 -3.98 2.04
N GLU A 216 -19.03 -2.83 2.06
CA GLU A 216 -19.77 -2.32 0.90
C GLU A 216 -18.84 -2.08 -0.31
N VAL A 217 -17.65 -1.51 -0.07
CA VAL A 217 -16.64 -1.33 -1.12
C VAL A 217 -16.22 -2.67 -1.71
N ARG A 218 -15.95 -3.69 -0.87
CA ARG A 218 -15.59 -5.04 -1.31
C ARG A 218 -16.70 -5.68 -2.14
N GLU A 219 -17.96 -5.51 -1.76
CA GLU A 219 -19.10 -6.08 -2.50
C GLU A 219 -19.27 -5.42 -3.86
N ARG A 220 -19.25 -4.07 -3.93
CA ARG A 220 -19.28 -3.33 -5.21
C ARG A 220 -18.16 -3.75 -6.14
N ALA A 221 -16.95 -3.81 -5.59
CA ALA A 221 -15.74 -4.25 -6.27
C ALA A 221 -15.87 -5.68 -6.87
N ARG A 222 -16.37 -6.64 -6.09
CA ARG A 222 -16.63 -8.02 -6.55
C ARG A 222 -17.62 -8.05 -7.71
N HIS A 223 -18.72 -7.30 -7.62
CA HIS A 223 -19.68 -7.20 -8.71
C HIS A 223 -19.08 -6.57 -9.97
N CYS A 224 -18.26 -5.54 -9.81
CA CYS A 224 -17.55 -4.89 -10.92
C CYS A 224 -16.61 -5.88 -11.65
N VAL A 225 -15.78 -6.62 -10.92
CA VAL A 225 -14.88 -7.62 -11.53
C VAL A 225 -15.65 -8.73 -12.23
N ALA A 226 -16.69 -9.28 -11.58
CA ALA A 226 -17.49 -10.36 -12.17
C ALA A 226 -18.19 -9.91 -13.47
N ARG A 227 -18.59 -8.64 -13.55
CA ARG A 227 -19.12 -8.04 -14.78
C ARG A 227 -18.03 -7.98 -15.87
N LEU A 228 -16.88 -7.38 -15.58
CA LEU A 228 -15.80 -7.20 -16.56
C LEU A 228 -15.24 -8.54 -17.07
N GLN A 229 -15.17 -9.58 -16.22
CA GLN A 229 -14.74 -10.92 -16.62
C GLN A 229 -15.64 -11.57 -17.68
N ARG A 230 -16.91 -11.15 -17.78
CA ARG A 230 -17.85 -11.61 -18.82
C ARG A 230 -17.75 -10.79 -20.10
N GLU A 231 -17.32 -9.54 -20.00
CA GLU A 231 -17.24 -8.61 -21.13
C GLU A 231 -15.93 -8.75 -21.92
N PHE A 232 -14.82 -9.07 -21.24
CA PHE A 232 -13.48 -9.04 -21.85
C PHE A 232 -12.74 -10.37 -21.69
N SER A 233 -12.25 -10.90 -22.81
CA SER A 233 -11.35 -12.06 -22.86
C SER A 233 -9.87 -11.68 -22.93
N ASP A 234 -9.55 -10.48 -23.45
CA ASP A 234 -8.18 -9.97 -23.46
C ASP A 234 -7.71 -9.66 -22.05
N ARG A 235 -6.62 -10.31 -21.63
CA ARG A 235 -6.11 -10.24 -20.26
C ARG A 235 -5.63 -8.84 -19.88
N CYS A 236 -4.97 -8.14 -20.82
CA CYS A 236 -4.48 -6.78 -20.58
C CYS A 236 -5.64 -5.81 -20.38
N THR A 237 -6.63 -5.86 -21.28
CA THR A 237 -7.82 -5.02 -21.19
C THR A 237 -8.63 -5.34 -19.94
N LEU A 238 -8.87 -6.61 -19.63
CA LEU A 238 -9.57 -7.01 -18.41
C LEU A 238 -8.90 -6.44 -17.16
N ALA A 239 -7.60 -6.68 -16.98
CA ALA A 239 -6.87 -6.18 -15.80
C ALA A 239 -6.85 -4.64 -15.74
N ALA A 240 -6.65 -3.96 -16.87
CA ALA A 240 -6.62 -2.51 -16.90
C ALA A 240 -7.99 -1.88 -16.59
N ARG A 241 -9.08 -2.45 -17.10
CA ARG A 241 -10.44 -2.00 -16.82
C ARG A 241 -10.84 -2.29 -15.37
N ILE A 242 -10.43 -3.43 -14.82
CA ILE A 242 -10.56 -3.71 -13.38
C ILE A 242 -9.85 -2.63 -12.57
N GLY A 243 -8.61 -2.30 -12.97
CA GLY A 243 -7.80 -1.26 -12.36
C GLY A 243 -8.50 0.10 -12.30
N ALA A 244 -9.09 0.51 -13.42
CA ALA A 244 -9.70 1.82 -13.59
C ALA A 244 -11.13 1.91 -13.03
N GLU A 245 -11.94 0.87 -13.20
CA GLU A 245 -13.37 0.90 -12.87
C GLU A 245 -13.67 0.40 -11.46
N CYS A 246 -12.92 -0.58 -10.97
CA CYS A 246 -13.31 -1.29 -9.76
C CYS A 246 -12.53 -0.88 -8.51
N PHE A 247 -11.33 -0.30 -8.65
CA PHE A 247 -10.54 0.20 -7.50
C PHE A 247 -10.82 1.65 -7.12
N GLY A 248 -11.63 2.36 -7.91
CA GLY A 248 -11.98 3.76 -7.68
C GLY A 248 -10.92 4.74 -8.17
N GLU A 249 -11.31 6.01 -8.22
CA GLU A 249 -10.53 7.10 -8.83
C GLU A 249 -9.18 7.35 -8.13
N GLY A 250 -9.13 7.17 -6.80
CA GLY A 250 -7.93 7.41 -6.00
C GLY A 250 -6.81 6.45 -6.35
N PHE A 251 -7.13 5.18 -6.52
CA PHE A 251 -6.13 4.19 -6.92
C PHE A 251 -5.71 4.34 -8.38
N TRP A 252 -6.65 4.67 -9.28
CA TRP A 252 -6.31 4.96 -10.68
C TRP A 252 -5.29 6.10 -10.79
N LYS A 253 -5.42 7.16 -9.97
CA LYS A 253 -4.43 8.24 -9.88
C LYS A 253 -3.05 7.78 -9.45
N VAL A 254 -2.95 6.77 -8.58
CA VAL A 254 -1.66 6.16 -8.19
C VAL A 254 -1.01 5.49 -9.39
N ILE A 255 -1.76 4.70 -10.16
CA ILE A 255 -1.26 4.05 -11.39
C ILE A 255 -0.77 5.12 -12.38
N GLU A 256 -1.61 6.10 -12.70
CA GLU A 256 -1.25 7.17 -13.65
C GLU A 256 -0.05 7.99 -13.20
N GLY A 257 -0.01 8.37 -11.92
CA GLY A 257 1.09 9.13 -11.34
C GLY A 257 2.41 8.35 -11.37
N SER A 258 2.34 7.03 -11.26
CA SER A 258 3.52 6.15 -11.34
C SER A 258 4.14 6.17 -12.73
N PHE A 259 3.34 6.00 -13.79
CA PHE A 259 3.85 6.04 -15.16
C PHE A 259 4.25 7.44 -15.62
N LYS A 260 3.52 8.50 -15.22
CA LYS A 260 3.92 9.90 -15.45
C LYS A 260 5.26 10.23 -14.79
N GLY A 261 5.50 9.70 -13.60
CA GLY A 261 6.78 9.86 -12.91
C GLY A 261 7.95 9.21 -13.65
N VAL A 262 7.72 8.10 -14.36
CA VAL A 262 8.75 7.41 -15.15
C VAL A 262 9.18 8.22 -16.37
N THR A 263 8.23 8.90 -17.05
CA THR A 263 8.48 9.70 -18.26
C THR A 263 9.09 11.08 -17.99
N SER A 264 9.21 11.49 -16.73
CA SER A 264 9.70 12.81 -16.35
C SER A 264 11.23 12.86 -16.13
N TYR A 265 11.94 11.79 -16.50
CA TYR A 265 13.39 11.65 -16.41
C TYR A 265 14.02 11.50 -17.78
#